data_AF-A0A401YEL1-F1
#
_entry.id   AF-A0A401YEL1-F1
#
_cell.length_a   1.000
_cell.length_b   1.000
_cell.length_c   1.000
_cell.angle_alpha   90.00
_cell.angle_beta   90.00
_cell.angle_gamma   90.00
#
_symmetry.space_group_name_H-M   'P 1'
#
loop_
_entity.id
_entity.type
_entity.pdbx_description
1 polymer ?
#
loop_
_entity_poly.entity_id
_entity_poly.type
_entity_poly.pdbx_seq_one_letter_code
_entity_poly.pdbx_strand_id
1 'polypeptide(L)'
;MPVPGAPPELAGYGLGIAPWRFGCGTFWGYSASTLGAATAAYANATGGTQAAIGINLERYQTLGPEGKPLLHPIDAALLDHLEQALCGRPSTTPVTAVPWLTPVAVTPP
;
A
#
# COMPACT_ATOMS: atom_id res chain seq x y z
N MET A 1 11.19 -15.62 9.14
CA MET A 1 10.49 -16.87 9.47
C MET A 1 9.01 -16.60 9.36
N PRO A 2 8.22 -17.30 8.54
CA PRO A 2 6.77 -17.17 8.56
C PRO A 2 6.26 -17.60 9.94
N VAL A 3 5.41 -16.79 10.59
CA VAL A 3 4.79 -17.16 11.87
C VAL A 3 3.68 -18.19 11.57
N PRO A 4 3.73 -19.41 12.13
CA PRO A 4 2.67 -20.39 11.92
C PRO A 4 1.32 -19.83 12.39
N GLY A 5 0.33 -19.81 11.50
CA GLY A 5 -1.02 -19.31 11.79
C GLY A 5 -1.24 -17.81 11.52
N ALA A 6 -0.22 -17.07 11.07
CA ALA A 6 -0.44 -15.71 10.58
C ALA A 6 -1.22 -15.76 9.25
N PRO A 7 -2.25 -14.91 9.04
CA PRO A 7 -2.89 -14.77 7.74
C PRO A 7 -1.82 -14.47 6.68
N PRO A 8 -2.00 -14.94 5.43
CA PRO A 8 -0.99 -14.81 4.37
C PRO A 8 -0.44 -13.37 4.25
N GLU A 9 -1.31 -12.38 4.42
CA GLU A 9 -1.03 -10.94 4.40
C GLU A 9 0.02 -10.50 5.44
N LEU A 10 0.15 -11.21 6.57
CA LEU A 10 1.14 -10.98 7.61
C LEU A 10 2.42 -11.80 7.43
N ALA A 11 2.46 -12.77 6.51
CA ALA A 11 3.60 -13.67 6.32
C ALA A 11 4.89 -12.94 5.86
N GLY A 12 4.79 -11.67 5.43
CA GLY A 12 5.91 -10.81 5.07
C GLY A 12 6.30 -9.75 6.10
N TYR A 13 5.47 -9.52 7.13
CA TYR A 13 5.69 -8.43 8.08
C TYR A 13 6.77 -8.80 9.10
N GLY A 14 7.88 -8.05 9.10
CA GLY A 14 9.05 -8.29 9.94
C GLY A 14 9.27 -7.20 10.99
N LEU A 15 10.50 -6.69 11.05
CA LEU A 15 10.99 -5.65 11.99
C LEU A 15 10.37 -4.26 11.74
N GLY A 16 9.05 -4.16 11.65
CA GLY A 16 8.33 -2.92 11.33
C GLY A 16 8.28 -2.60 9.82
N ILE A 17 8.54 -3.59 8.96
CA ILE A 17 8.58 -3.43 7.51
C ILE A 17 7.75 -4.55 6.89
N ALA A 18 6.93 -4.18 5.92
CA ALA A 18 6.11 -5.08 5.13
C ALA A 18 6.50 -5.03 3.65
N PRO A 19 6.38 -6.14 2.92
CA PRO A 19 6.48 -6.18 1.47
C PRO A 19 5.16 -5.80 0.82
N TRP A 20 5.28 -5.03 -0.26
CA TRP A 20 4.20 -4.48 -1.06
C TRP A 20 4.46 -4.79 -2.53
N ARG A 21 3.46 -5.30 -3.24
CA ARG A 21 3.57 -5.55 -4.68
C ARG A 21 3.03 -4.36 -5.46
N PHE A 22 3.89 -3.80 -6.31
CA PHE A 22 3.54 -2.81 -7.32
C PHE A 22 3.70 -3.42 -8.72
N GLY A 23 3.20 -2.75 -9.76
CA GLY A 23 3.22 -3.26 -11.14
C GLY A 23 4.62 -3.56 -11.72
N CYS A 24 5.70 -3.12 -11.08
CA CYS A 24 7.08 -3.40 -11.49
C CYS A 24 7.86 -4.33 -10.54
N GLY A 25 7.30 -4.73 -9.39
CA GLY A 25 7.99 -5.62 -8.45
C GLY A 25 7.60 -5.43 -7.00
N THR A 26 8.35 -6.08 -6.11
CA THR A 26 8.16 -6.00 -4.66
C THR A 26 9.00 -4.88 -4.07
N PHE A 27 8.35 -4.03 -3.27
CA PHE A 27 8.96 -2.97 -2.49
C PHE A 27 8.73 -3.23 -1.01
N TRP A 28 9.62 -2.73 -0.17
CA TRP A 28 9.60 -2.90 1.27
C TRP A 28 9.36 -1.54 1.92
N GLY A 29 8.44 -1.50 2.89
CA GLY A 29 8.04 -0.23 3.47
C GLY A 29 7.04 -0.36 4.60
N TYR A 30 6.54 0.79 5.02
CA TYR A 30 5.49 0.89 6.02
C TYR A 30 4.58 2.07 5.72
N SER A 31 3.31 1.93 6.09
CA SER A 31 2.33 2.99 6.05
C SER A 31 1.77 3.21 7.46
N ALA A 32 1.70 4.47 7.88
CA ALA A 32 1.11 4.87 9.14
C ALA A 32 -0.07 5.80 8.89
N SER A 33 -1.14 5.61 9.66
CA SER A 33 -2.34 6.44 9.61
C SER A 33 -2.62 7.06 10.98
N THR A 34 -3.05 8.30 11.00
CA THR A 34 -3.55 9.03 12.17
C THR A 34 -4.87 9.69 11.81
N LEU A 35 -5.55 10.31 12.78
CA LEU A 35 -6.79 11.03 12.49
C LEU A 35 -6.50 12.22 11.56
N GLY A 36 -6.98 12.12 10.32
CA GLY A 36 -6.84 13.17 9.33
C GLY A 36 -5.50 13.20 8.59
N ALA A 37 -4.58 12.26 8.82
CA ALA A 37 -3.32 12.23 8.07
C ALA A 37 -2.72 10.83 8.00
N ALA A 38 -2.13 10.50 6.85
CA ALA A 38 -1.41 9.25 6.65
C ALA A 38 -0.05 9.50 5.99
N THR A 39 0.87 8.59 6.19
CA THR A 39 2.16 8.55 5.53
C THR A 39 2.47 7.15 5.06
N ALA A 40 3.17 7.05 3.94
CA ALA A 40 3.68 5.78 3.44
C ALA A 40 5.06 5.99 2.83
N ALA A 41 5.96 5.03 3.07
CA ALA A 41 7.30 5.04 2.50
C ALA A 41 7.68 3.63 2.04
N TYR A 42 8.21 3.54 0.82
CA TYR A 42 8.57 2.29 0.16
C TYR A 42 9.94 2.40 -0.51
N ALA A 43 10.71 1.32 -0.49
CA ALA A 43 12.00 1.20 -1.15
C ALA A 43 12.13 -0.17 -1.82
N ASN A 44 12.82 -0.25 -2.97
CA ASN A 44 13.15 -1.55 -3.56
C ASN A 44 14.20 -2.29 -2.70
N ALA A 45 14.38 -3.59 -2.95
CA ALA A 45 15.32 -4.42 -2.17
C ALA A 45 16.79 -3.94 -2.23
N THR A 46 17.16 -3.19 -3.27
CA THR A 46 18.52 -2.67 -3.46
C THR A 46 18.70 -1.22 -3.00
N GLY A 47 17.63 -0.56 -2.52
CA GLY A 47 17.61 0.86 -2.16
C GLY A 47 17.67 1.86 -3.32
N GLY A 48 17.77 1.41 -4.58
CA GLY A 48 17.95 2.29 -5.75
C GLY A 48 16.70 3.06 -6.19
N THR A 49 15.51 2.64 -5.74
CA THR A 49 14.25 3.36 -6.01
C THR A 49 13.44 3.42 -4.74
N GLN A 50 13.02 4.63 -4.37
CA GLN A 50 12.31 4.91 -3.13
C GLN A 50 11.26 5.98 -3.40
N ALA A 51 10.10 5.85 -2.74
CA ALA A 51 9.07 6.88 -2.75
C ALA A 51 8.47 6.99 -1.35
N ALA A 52 8.17 8.22 -0.94
CA ALA A 52 7.43 8.51 0.27
C ALA A 52 6.34 9.51 -0.03
N ILE A 53 5.18 9.33 0.58
CA ILE A 53 4.03 10.21 0.45
C ILE A 53 3.44 10.53 1.81
N GLY A 54 3.00 11.77 1.99
CA GLY A 54 2.21 12.22 3.11
C GLY A 54 0.89 12.80 2.61
N ILE A 55 -0.21 12.39 3.22
CA ILE A 55 -1.55 12.89 2.96
C ILE A 55 -2.09 13.56 4.23
N ASN A 56 -2.71 14.73 4.06
CA ASN A 56 -3.30 15.53 5.15
C ASN A 56 -4.83 15.39 5.21
N LEU A 57 -5.38 14.38 4.54
CA LEU A 57 -6.78 14.03 4.58
C LEU A 57 -6.91 12.50 4.50
N GLU A 58 -7.35 11.89 5.59
CA GLU A 58 -7.61 10.46 5.68
C GLU A 58 -8.96 10.24 6.38
N ARG A 59 -9.62 9.11 6.15
CA ARG A 59 -10.93 8.75 6.73
C ARG A 59 -12.06 9.72 6.35
N TYR A 60 -11.94 10.31 5.17
CA TYR A 60 -12.97 11.17 4.57
C TYR A 60 -14.04 10.35 3.82
N GLN A 61 -13.76 9.08 3.52
CA GLN A 61 -14.66 8.25 2.71
C GLN A 61 -16.01 8.09 3.41
N THR A 62 -17.08 8.32 2.66
CA THR A 62 -18.45 8.03 3.12
C THR A 62 -18.68 6.52 3.08
N LEU A 63 -19.43 5.99 4.05
CA LEU A 63 -19.82 4.58 4.04
C LEU A 63 -21.08 4.40 3.18
N GLY A 64 -21.06 3.42 2.29
CA GLY A 64 -22.21 3.01 1.50
C GLY A 64 -23.24 2.23 2.31
N PRO A 65 -24.35 1.79 1.69
CA PRO A 65 -25.45 1.07 2.36
C PRO A 65 -25.01 -0.21 3.09
N GLU A 66 -23.93 -0.84 2.64
CA GLU A 66 -23.35 -2.05 3.24
C GLU A 66 -22.31 -1.75 4.34
N GLY A 67 -22.15 -0.49 4.74
CA GLY A 67 -21.14 -0.07 5.72
C GLY A 67 -19.70 -0.09 5.20
N LYS A 68 -19.51 -0.21 3.87
CA LYS A 68 -18.18 -0.19 3.22
C LYS A 68 -17.80 1.21 2.74
N PRO A 69 -16.53 1.61 2.82
CA PRO A 69 -16.07 2.88 2.25
C PRO A 69 -16.37 2.97 0.76
N LEU A 70 -16.96 4.09 0.34
CA LEU A 70 -17.11 4.45 -1.07
C LEU A 70 -15.78 5.00 -1.55
N LEU A 71 -15.24 4.39 -2.62
CA LEU A 71 -14.02 4.88 -3.25
C LEU A 71 -14.25 6.27 -3.86
N HIS A 72 -13.28 7.16 -3.65
CA HIS A 72 -13.23 8.46 -4.29
C HIS A 72 -12.14 8.46 -5.37
N PRO A 73 -12.25 9.26 -6.45
CA PRO A 73 -11.24 9.31 -7.51
C PRO A 73 -9.80 9.59 -7.02
N ILE A 74 -9.65 10.22 -5.86
CA ILE A 74 -8.34 10.47 -5.24
C ILE A 74 -7.65 9.18 -4.77
N ASP A 75 -8.39 8.14 -4.41
CA ASP A 75 -7.80 6.85 -4.01
C ASP A 75 -7.06 6.21 -5.20
N ALA A 76 -7.65 6.32 -6.41
CA ALA A 76 -7.01 5.87 -7.65
C ALA A 76 -5.82 6.75 -8.04
N ALA A 77 -5.99 8.08 -7.99
CA ALA A 77 -4.91 9.01 -8.30
C ALA A 77 -3.69 8.83 -7.38
N LEU A 78 -3.91 8.51 -6.10
CA LEU A 78 -2.84 8.25 -5.13
C LEU A 78 -2.05 6.98 -5.47
N LEU A 79 -2.75 5.91 -5.87
CA LEU A 79 -2.09 4.67 -6.32
C LEU A 79 -1.28 4.91 -7.59
N ASP A 80 -1.86 5.59 -8.58
CA ASP A 80 -1.19 5.92 -9.83
C ASP A 80 0.05 6.76 -9.59
N HIS A 81 -0.02 7.72 -8.67
CA HIS A 81 1.11 8.56 -8.31
C HIS A 81 2.24 7.74 -7.67
N LEU A 82 1.91 6.81 -6.76
CA LEU A 82 2.90 5.91 -6.15
C LEU A 82 3.51 4.95 -7.17
N GLU A 83 2.71 4.37 -8.07
CA GLU A 83 3.23 3.53 -9.15
C GLU A 83 4.10 4.34 -10.12
N GLN A 84 3.72 5.56 -10.47
CA GLN A 84 4.54 6.42 -11.31
C GLN A 84 5.89 6.72 -10.66
N ALA A 85 5.92 6.97 -9.34
CA ALA A 85 7.15 7.24 -8.60
C ALA A 85 8.05 6.01 -8.47
N LEU A 86 7.48 4.83 -8.21
CA LEU A 86 8.24 3.59 -7.96
C LEU A 86 8.58 2.83 -9.25
N CYS A 87 7.70 2.85 -10.24
CA CYS A 87 7.79 2.05 -11.45
C CYS A 87 8.00 2.88 -12.73
N GLY A 88 7.92 4.21 -12.65
CA GLY A 88 8.04 5.09 -13.82
C GLY A 88 6.82 5.09 -14.75
N ARG A 89 5.71 4.48 -14.34
CA ARG A 89 4.45 4.37 -15.10
C ARG A 89 3.23 4.34 -14.17
N PRO A 90 2.05 4.82 -14.58
CA PRO A 90 0.85 4.77 -13.74
C PRO A 90 0.38 3.32 -13.55
N SER A 91 -0.48 3.10 -12.56
CA SER A 91 -1.02 1.76 -12.31
C SER A 91 -1.91 1.33 -13.47
N THR A 92 -1.85 0.05 -13.78
CA THR A 92 -2.82 -0.60 -14.68
C THR A 92 -3.89 -1.35 -13.88
N THR A 93 -3.78 -1.34 -12.55
CA THR A 93 -4.67 -2.09 -11.67
C THR A 93 -5.89 -1.24 -11.33
N PRO A 94 -7.12 -1.69 -11.64
CA PRO A 94 -8.32 -0.97 -11.19
C PRO A 94 -8.34 -0.95 -9.67
N VAL A 95 -8.46 0.24 -9.08
CA VAL A 95 -8.54 0.41 -7.63
C VAL A 95 -9.88 -0.10 -7.17
N THR A 96 -9.90 -1.33 -6.67
CA THR A 96 -11.08 -1.99 -6.08
C THR A 96 -11.02 -2.00 -4.55
N ALA A 97 -9.87 -1.64 -3.98
CA ALA A 97 -9.61 -1.49 -2.55
C ALA A 97 -8.54 -0.42 -2.33
N VAL A 98 -8.56 0.23 -1.16
CA VAL A 98 -7.57 1.26 -0.81
C VAL A 98 -6.21 0.58 -0.56
N PRO A 99 -5.16 0.87 -1.34
CA PRO A 99 -3.96 0.03 -1.38
C PRO A 99 -3.25 -0.08 -0.03
N TRP A 100 -3.20 0.99 0.76
CA TRP A 100 -2.47 1.02 2.05
C TRP A 100 -3.14 0.20 3.18
N LEU A 101 -4.19 -0.58 2.88
CA LEU A 101 -4.87 -1.46 3.83
C LEU A 101 -4.53 -2.96 3.65
N THR A 102 -3.89 -3.37 2.54
CA THR A 102 -3.68 -4.80 2.25
C THR A 102 -2.20 -5.13 2.00
N PRO A 103 -1.43 -5.47 3.05
CA PRO A 103 -0.11 -6.04 2.87
C PRO A 103 -0.21 -7.39 2.12
N VAL A 104 0.71 -7.66 1.21
CA VAL A 104 0.69 -8.88 0.39
C VAL A 104 1.55 -9.97 1.04
N ALA A 105 1.08 -11.21 0.98
CA ALA A 105 1.84 -12.40 1.34
C ALA A 105 3.13 -12.52 0.50
N VAL A 106 4.29 -12.64 1.16
CA VAL A 106 5.52 -13.04 0.46
C VAL A 106 5.43 -14.51 0.15
N THR A 107 5.30 -14.86 -1.13
CA THR A 107 5.65 -16.20 -1.61
C THR A 107 7.15 -16.23 -1.88
N PRO A 108 7.94 -17.07 -1.16
CA PRO A 108 9.33 -17.35 -1.51
C PRO A 108 9.42 -18.14 -2.84
N PRO A 109 10.58 -18.12 -3.52
CA PRO A 109 10.79 -18.77 -4.83
C PRO A 109 10.64 -20.29 -4.81
#